data_AF-A0A5P2X0I0-F1
#
_entry.id   AF-A0A5P2X0I0-F1
#
_cell.length_a   1.000
_cell.length_b   1.000
_cell.length_c   1.000
_cell.angle_alpha   90.00
_cell.angle_beta   90.00
_cell.angle_gamma   90.00
#
_symmetry.space_group_name_H-M   'P 1'
#
loop_
_entity.id
_entity.type
_entity.pdbx_description
1 polymer ?
#
loop_
_entity_poly.entity_id
_entity_poly.type
_entity_poly.pdbx_seq_one_letter_code
_entity_poly.pdbx_strand_id
1 'polypeptide(L)'
;MSDNPAQWLRDQLNEDERIAKRAAGRSSEWRLARPLDDEEAGDASLLRPVELEHAERHDPARVLREIDAKRKVIAAHATAAKRVEELTTLVARLRAEGQDDLMATMKQETAIHQRDVLHGVLCLLALPYAGRPGYREEWRL
;
A
#
# COMPACT_ATOMS: atom_id res chain seq x y z
N MET A 1 -12.08 -9.86 9.20
CA MET A 1 -10.70 -9.51 8.77
C MET A 1 -10.53 -10.05 7.38
N SER A 2 -10.07 -9.24 6.42
CA SER A 2 -10.01 -9.65 5.01
C SER A 2 -8.82 -10.59 4.77
N ASP A 3 -9.05 -11.70 4.07
CA ASP A 3 -8.02 -12.63 3.62
C ASP A 3 -7.17 -12.07 2.47
N ASN A 4 -7.49 -10.84 2.02
CA ASN A 4 -6.88 -10.20 0.88
C ASN A 4 -5.80 -9.19 1.35
N PRO A 5 -4.51 -9.42 1.05
CA PRO A 5 -3.44 -8.49 1.43
C PRO A 5 -3.64 -7.08 0.87
N ALA A 6 -4.30 -6.94 -0.29
CA ALA A 6 -4.60 -5.63 -0.86
C ALA A 6 -5.57 -4.83 0.02
N GLN A 7 -6.60 -5.47 0.58
CA GLN A 7 -7.56 -4.79 1.44
C GLN A 7 -6.95 -4.46 2.80
N TRP A 8 -6.26 -5.42 3.41
CA TRP A 8 -5.60 -5.20 4.68
C TRP A 8 -4.55 -4.09 4.59
N LEU A 9 -3.74 -4.06 3.53
CA LEU A 9 -2.74 -3.01 3.31
C LEU A 9 -3.39 -1.63 3.10
N ARG A 10 -4.56 -1.54 2.44
CA ARG A 10 -5.31 -0.27 2.36
C ARG A 10 -5.67 0.25 3.74
N ASP A 11 -6.14 -0.63 4.62
CA ASP A 11 -6.53 -0.25 5.98
C ASP A 11 -5.32 0.29 6.77
N GLN A 12 -4.14 -0.35 6.64
CA GLN A 12 -2.90 0.16 7.24
C GLN A 12 -2.49 1.52 6.69
N LEU A 13 -2.54 1.69 5.36
CA LEU A 13 -2.19 2.96 4.71
C LEU A 13 -3.17 4.08 5.06
N ASN A 14 -4.45 3.78 5.29
CA ASN A 14 -5.44 4.76 5.75
C ASN A 14 -5.11 5.26 7.17
N GLU A 15 -4.70 4.36 8.05
CA GLU A 15 -4.29 4.73 9.40
C GLU A 15 -3.01 5.57 9.39
N ASP A 16 -2.00 5.14 8.63
CA ASP A 16 -0.75 5.90 8.49
C ASP A 16 -1.00 7.29 7.85
N GLU A 17 -1.90 7.38 6.86
CA GLU A 17 -2.30 8.65 6.26
C GLU A 17 -2.96 9.57 7.29
N ARG A 18 -3.85 9.04 8.13
CA ARG A 18 -4.52 9.79 9.19
C ARG A 18 -3.50 10.37 10.17
N ILE A 19 -2.49 9.58 10.54
CA ILE A 19 -1.40 10.02 11.42
C ILE A 19 -0.55 11.10 10.73
N ALA A 20 -0.15 10.88 9.48
CA ALA A 20 0.65 11.85 8.71
C ALA A 20 -0.10 13.19 8.51
N LYS A 21 -1.38 13.16 8.16
CA LYS A 21 -2.20 14.39 8.02
C LYS A 21 -2.30 15.16 9.33
N ARG A 22 -2.47 14.47 10.47
CA ARG A 22 -2.49 15.11 11.79
C ARG A 22 -1.15 15.78 12.11
N ALA A 23 -0.05 15.10 11.80
CA ALA A 23 1.30 15.64 12.00
C ALA A 23 1.55 16.88 11.11
N ALA A 24 1.15 16.84 9.84
CA ALA A 24 1.26 17.97 8.92
C ALA A 24 0.41 19.19 9.34
N GLY A 25 -0.76 18.96 9.94
CA GLY A 25 -1.64 20.04 10.40
C GLY A 25 -1.10 20.84 11.59
N ARG A 26 -0.07 20.35 12.29
CA ARG A 26 0.51 20.99 13.48
C ARG A 26 1.63 21.97 13.18
N SER A 27 2.22 21.94 11.98
CA SER A 27 3.30 22.87 11.60
C SER A 27 3.35 23.09 10.10
N SER A 28 3.59 24.33 9.67
CA SER A 28 3.85 24.68 8.27
C SER A 28 5.22 24.19 7.77
N GLU A 29 6.17 23.94 8.68
CA GLU A 29 7.48 23.36 8.40
C GLU A 29 7.69 22.12 9.29
N TRP A 30 7.91 20.94 8.67
CA TRP A 30 8.33 19.76 9.43
C TRP A 30 9.78 19.93 9.90
N ARG A 31 9.93 20.51 11.10
CA ARG A 31 11.18 20.53 11.86
C ARG A 31 10.85 20.26 13.31
N LEU A 32 11.52 19.27 13.89
CA LEU A 32 11.43 18.96 15.31
C LEU A 32 12.35 19.86 16.17
N ALA A 33 13.16 20.68 15.51
CA ALA A 33 14.23 21.49 16.10
C ALA A 33 13.78 22.80 16.77
N ARG A 34 12.48 23.10 16.85
CA ARG A 34 12.00 24.27 17.59
C ARG A 34 11.16 23.80 18.77
N PRO A 35 11.45 24.24 20.01
CA PRO A 35 10.52 24.05 21.11
C PRO A 35 9.19 24.64 20.65
N LEU A 36 8.18 23.78 20.49
CA LEU A 36 6.83 24.26 20.42
C LEU A 36 6.52 24.70 21.85
N ASP A 37 6.18 25.98 22.03
CA ASP A 37 5.64 26.51 23.30
C ASP A 37 4.21 25.97 23.48
N ASP A 38 4.06 24.64 23.40
CA ASP A 38 2.81 23.92 23.36
C ASP A 38 2.95 22.76 24.36
N GLU A 39 2.34 22.92 25.54
CA GLU A 39 2.32 21.92 26.62
C GLU A 39 1.79 20.55 26.14
N GLU A 40 1.07 20.51 25.01
CA GLU A 40 0.50 19.30 24.42
C GLU A 40 1.46 18.55 23.46
N ALA A 41 2.55 19.19 23.01
CA ALA A 41 3.48 18.64 22.02
C ALA A 41 4.52 17.67 22.62
N GLY A 42 4.72 17.70 23.94
CA GLY A 42 5.83 17.01 24.61
C GLY A 42 7.18 17.68 24.31
N ASP A 43 8.15 17.45 25.19
CA ASP A 43 9.45 18.10 25.07
C ASP A 43 10.35 17.35 24.08
N ALA A 44 10.48 17.88 22.87
CA ALA A 44 11.39 17.36 21.85
C ALA A 44 12.88 17.38 22.30
N SER A 45 13.22 18.14 23.36
CA SER A 45 14.55 18.11 23.98
C SER A 45 14.89 16.76 24.62
N LEU A 46 13.89 15.90 24.83
CA LEU A 46 14.06 14.53 25.32
C LEU A 46 14.59 13.57 24.26
N LEU A 47 14.55 13.93 22.96
CA LEU A 47 15.11 13.13 21.89
C LEU A 47 16.61 13.38 21.74
N ARG A 48 17.37 12.29 21.59
CA ARG A 48 18.78 12.37 21.21
C ARG A 48 18.90 12.93 19.79
N PRO A 49 20.01 13.59 19.42
CA PRO A 49 20.19 14.14 18.08
C PRO A 49 19.93 13.15 16.94
N VAL A 50 20.31 11.87 17.12
CA VAL A 50 20.06 10.81 16.13
C VAL A 50 18.57 10.45 15.99
N GLU A 51 17.79 10.59 17.05
CA GLU A 51 16.34 10.33 17.04
C GLU A 51 15.59 11.49 16.37
N LEU A 52 16.05 12.73 16.59
CA LEU A 52 15.58 13.91 15.87
C LEU A 52 15.86 13.79 14.36
N GLU A 53 17.09 13.46 13.98
CA GLU A 53 17.47 13.25 12.57
C GLU A 53 16.62 12.16 11.92
N HIS A 54 16.36 11.05 12.64
CA HIS A 54 15.48 10.00 12.16
C HIS A 54 14.06 10.53 11.93
N ALA A 55 13.46 11.20 12.91
CA ALA A 55 12.10 11.70 12.82
C ALA A 55 11.93 12.83 11.80
N GLU A 56 12.96 13.66 11.56
CA GLU A 56 12.98 14.66 10.48
C GLU A 56 12.93 14.01 9.09
N ARG A 57 13.56 12.85 8.89
CA ARG A 57 13.44 12.07 7.64
C ARG A 57 12.03 11.52 7.40
N HIS A 58 11.20 11.45 8.43
CA HIS A 58 9.80 11.03 8.36
C HIS A 58 8.83 12.21 8.19
N ASP A 59 9.24 13.24 7.43
CA ASP A 59 8.37 14.34 6.99
C ASP A 59 6.99 13.83 6.51
N PRO A 60 5.87 14.27 7.13
CA PRO A 60 4.53 13.91 6.73
C PRO A 60 4.25 14.09 5.24
N ALA A 61 4.79 15.14 4.61
CA ALA A 61 4.59 15.35 3.17
C ALA A 61 5.27 14.25 2.35
N ARG A 62 6.48 13.80 2.76
CA ARG A 62 7.16 12.63 2.17
C ARG A 62 6.35 11.35 2.40
N VAL A 63 5.87 11.11 3.63
CA VAL A 63 5.07 9.92 3.98
C VAL A 63 3.78 9.85 3.15
N LEU A 64 3.08 10.97 2.98
CA LEU A 64 1.87 11.03 2.15
C LEU A 64 2.15 10.70 0.68
N ARG A 65 3.29 11.14 0.12
CA ARG A 65 3.70 10.76 -1.24
C ARG A 65 4.00 9.27 -1.36
N GLU A 66 4.64 8.66 -0.36
CA GLU A 66 4.86 7.21 -0.33
C GLU A 66 3.56 6.43 -0.24
N ILE A 67 2.60 6.89 0.58
CA ILE A 67 1.28 6.28 0.69
C ILE A 67 0.54 6.35 -0.65
N ASP A 68 0.56 7.49 -1.34
CA ASP A 68 -0.02 7.63 -2.68
C ASP A 68 0.61 6.65 -3.69
N ALA A 69 1.95 6.53 -3.68
CA ALA A 69 2.66 5.57 -4.53
C ALA A 69 2.23 4.12 -4.23
N LYS A 70 2.14 3.73 -2.95
CA LYS A 70 1.68 2.38 -2.56
C LYS A 70 0.22 2.13 -2.93
N ARG A 71 -0.66 3.14 -2.82
CA ARG A 71 -2.06 3.07 -3.27
C ARG A 71 -2.16 2.84 -4.78
N LYS A 72 -1.27 3.43 -5.59
CA LYS A 72 -1.21 3.16 -7.04
C LYS A 72 -0.84 1.72 -7.35
N VAL A 73 0.07 1.10 -6.59
CA VAL A 73 0.37 -0.34 -6.73
C VAL A 73 -0.85 -1.19 -6.40
N ILE A 74 -1.56 -0.88 -5.31
CA ILE A 74 -2.80 -1.57 -4.94
C ILE A 74 -3.89 -1.42 -6.02
N ALA A 75 -4.01 -0.23 -6.62
CA ALA A 75 -4.94 0.01 -7.71
C ALA A 75 -4.56 -0.80 -8.96
N ALA A 76 -3.28 -0.84 -9.32
CA ALA A 76 -2.79 -1.66 -10.43
C ALA A 76 -3.09 -3.16 -10.22
N HIS A 77 -2.89 -3.67 -8.99
CA HIS A 77 -3.26 -5.05 -8.65
C HIS A 77 -4.76 -5.30 -8.85
N ALA A 78 -5.62 -4.38 -8.39
CA ALA A 78 -7.07 -4.50 -8.56
C ALA A 78 -7.48 -4.47 -10.03
N THR A 79 -6.87 -3.61 -10.86
CA THR A 79 -7.10 -3.59 -12.31
C THR A 79 -6.68 -4.90 -12.97
N ALA A 80 -5.52 -5.45 -12.61
CA ALA A 80 -5.05 -6.74 -13.12
C ALA A 80 -5.99 -7.89 -12.72
N ALA A 81 -6.43 -7.93 -11.46
CA ALA A 81 -7.38 -8.93 -10.97
C ALA A 81 -8.71 -8.87 -11.74
N LYS A 82 -9.28 -7.68 -11.93
CA LYS A 82 -10.50 -7.49 -12.74
C LYS A 82 -10.28 -7.97 -14.18
N ARG A 83 -9.12 -7.70 -14.76
CA ARG A 83 -8.78 -8.12 -16.13
C ARG A 83 -8.74 -9.64 -16.26
N VAL A 84 -8.24 -10.35 -15.24
CA VAL A 84 -8.28 -11.82 -15.17
C VAL A 84 -9.72 -12.31 -15.18
N GLU A 85 -10.60 -11.74 -14.38
CA GLU A 85 -12.02 -12.13 -14.31
C GLU A 85 -12.74 -11.93 -15.65
N GLU A 86 -12.56 -10.75 -16.27
CA GLU A 86 -13.13 -10.42 -17.58
C GLU A 86 -12.68 -11.40 -18.67
N LEU A 87 -11.37 -11.68 -18.74
CA LEU A 87 -10.81 -12.57 -19.76
C LEU A 87 -11.18 -14.04 -19.51
N THR A 88 -11.28 -14.46 -18.26
CA THR A 88 -11.77 -15.80 -17.90
C THR A 88 -13.18 -16.00 -18.41
N THR A 89 -14.05 -15.01 -18.20
CA THR A 89 -15.44 -15.03 -18.69
C THR A 89 -15.48 -15.06 -20.22
N LEU A 90 -14.64 -14.24 -20.88
CA LEU A 90 -14.55 -14.21 -22.34
C LEU A 90 -14.10 -15.55 -22.92
N VAL A 91 -13.04 -16.15 -22.38
CA VAL A 91 -12.52 -17.45 -22.83
C VAL A 91 -13.58 -18.54 -22.68
N ALA A 92 -14.26 -18.60 -21.54
CA ALA A 92 -15.34 -19.57 -21.32
C ALA A 92 -16.47 -19.41 -22.34
N ARG A 93 -16.84 -18.15 -22.67
CA ARG A 93 -17.87 -17.85 -23.67
C ARG A 93 -17.47 -18.26 -25.08
N LEU A 94 -16.26 -17.89 -25.52
CA LEU A 94 -15.75 -18.23 -26.86
C LEU A 94 -15.72 -19.75 -27.06
N ARG A 95 -15.25 -20.50 -26.06
CA ARG A 95 -15.26 -21.98 -26.09
C ARG A 95 -16.66 -22.56 -26.19
N ALA A 96 -17.62 -22.03 -25.42
CA ALA A 96 -19.01 -22.48 -25.47
C ALA A 96 -19.67 -22.20 -26.84
N GLU A 97 -19.28 -21.10 -27.50
CA GLU A 97 -19.74 -20.73 -28.84
C GLU A 97 -18.96 -21.44 -29.98
N GLY A 98 -17.95 -22.27 -29.66
CA GLY A 98 -17.10 -22.94 -30.65
C GLY A 98 -16.22 -21.97 -31.46
N GLN A 99 -15.98 -20.76 -30.93
CA GLN A 99 -15.15 -19.72 -31.54
C GLN A 99 -13.68 -19.90 -31.17
N ASP A 100 -12.78 -19.37 -32.02
CA ASP A 100 -11.35 -19.32 -31.71
C ASP A 100 -11.09 -18.44 -30.48
N ASP A 101 -10.44 -19.02 -29.47
CA ASP A 101 -10.16 -18.40 -28.18
C ASP A 101 -8.66 -18.16 -27.94
N LEU A 102 -7.79 -18.47 -28.92
CA LEU A 102 -6.33 -18.40 -28.77
C LEU A 102 -5.87 -17.05 -28.22
N MET A 103 -6.29 -15.96 -28.87
CA MET A 103 -5.90 -14.60 -28.46
C MET A 103 -6.49 -14.18 -27.11
N ALA A 104 -7.67 -14.69 -26.75
CA ALA A 104 -8.28 -14.41 -25.45
C ALA A 104 -7.54 -15.16 -24.33
N THR A 105 -7.16 -16.42 -24.58
CA THR A 105 -6.38 -17.26 -23.67
C THR A 105 -5.00 -16.66 -23.40
N MET A 106 -4.26 -16.24 -24.44
CA MET A 106 -2.95 -15.59 -24.26
C MET A 106 -3.04 -14.29 -23.43
N LYS A 107 -4.09 -13.49 -23.66
CA LYS A 107 -4.34 -12.28 -22.85
C LYS A 107 -4.67 -12.65 -21.40
N GLN A 108 -5.46 -13.71 -21.20
CA GLN A 108 -5.83 -14.20 -19.86
C GLN A 108 -4.58 -14.61 -19.09
N GLU A 109 -3.70 -15.41 -19.69
CA GLU A 109 -2.43 -15.82 -19.09
C GLU A 109 -1.56 -14.61 -18.74
N THR A 110 -1.44 -13.64 -19.66
CA THR A 110 -0.69 -12.39 -19.39
C THR A 110 -1.25 -11.64 -18.19
N ALA A 111 -2.59 -11.52 -18.09
CA ALA A 111 -3.24 -10.85 -16.97
C ALA A 111 -3.04 -11.60 -15.63
N ILE A 112 -3.03 -12.94 -15.66
CA ILE A 112 -2.76 -13.78 -14.49
C ILE A 112 -1.35 -13.50 -13.97
N HIS A 113 -0.33 -13.54 -14.83
CA HIS A 113 1.05 -13.25 -14.43
C HIS A 113 1.21 -11.83 -13.89
N GLN A 114 0.58 -10.83 -14.51
CA GLN A 114 0.59 -9.45 -14.02
C GLN A 114 -0.03 -9.33 -12.63
N ARG A 115 -1.19 -9.95 -12.40
CA ARG A 115 -1.84 -9.99 -11.08
C ARG A 115 -0.92 -10.64 -10.04
N ASP A 116 -0.29 -11.77 -10.37
CA ASP A 116 0.51 -12.54 -9.42
C ASP A 116 1.80 -11.84 -9.03
N VAL A 117 2.48 -11.21 -9.99
CA VAL A 117 3.64 -10.35 -9.71
C VAL A 117 3.24 -9.20 -8.79
N LEU A 118 2.12 -8.52 -9.08
CA LEU A 118 1.65 -7.42 -8.24
C LEU A 118 1.23 -7.92 -6.85
N HIS A 119 0.63 -9.11 -6.74
CA HIS A 119 0.30 -9.73 -5.46
C HIS A 119 1.55 -9.94 -4.61
N GLY A 120 2.63 -10.45 -5.20
CA GLY A 120 3.92 -10.58 -4.51
C GLY A 120 4.47 -9.23 -4.02
N VAL A 121 4.35 -8.18 -4.83
CA VAL A 121 4.72 -6.81 -4.41
C VAL A 121 3.88 -6.33 -3.23
N LEU A 122 2.58 -6.64 -3.19
CA LEU A 122 1.72 -6.28 -2.05
C LEU A 122 2.16 -6.98 -0.76
N CYS A 123 2.55 -8.25 -0.84
CA CYS A 123 3.11 -8.99 0.30
C CYS A 123 4.41 -8.34 0.81
N LEU A 124 5.32 -7.93 -0.09
CA LEU A 124 6.53 -7.20 0.29
C LEU A 124 6.24 -5.84 0.93
N LEU A 125 5.24 -5.12 0.42
CA LEU A 125 4.80 -3.85 1.01
C LEU A 125 4.10 -4.03 2.38
N ALA A 126 3.63 -5.24 2.69
CA ALA A 126 3.06 -5.57 3.99
C ALA A 126 4.12 -5.86 5.07
N LEU A 127 5.37 -6.16 4.70
CA LEU A 127 6.44 -6.53 5.65
C LEU A 127 6.69 -5.50 6.77
N PRO A 128 6.69 -4.17 6.53
CA PRO A 128 6.87 -3.18 7.61
C PRO A 128 5.76 -3.24 8.67
N TYR A 129 4.64 -3.89 8.35
CA TYR A 129 3.47 -4.02 9.22
C TYR A 129 3.38 -5.40 9.88
N ALA A 130 4.43 -6.23 9.82
CA ALA A 130 4.41 -7.59 10.36
C ALA A 130 4.02 -7.71 11.84
N GLY A 131 4.29 -6.66 12.64
CA GLY A 131 3.89 -6.59 14.05
C GLY A 131 2.44 -6.14 14.30
N ARG A 132 1.66 -5.82 13.25
CA ARG A 132 0.29 -5.30 13.41
C ARG A 132 -0.76 -6.42 13.42
N PRO A 133 -1.84 -6.29 14.21
CA PRO A 133 -2.93 -7.25 14.19
C PRO A 133 -3.48 -7.50 12.79
N GLY A 134 -3.67 -8.77 12.46
CA GLY A 134 -4.19 -9.20 11.17
C GLY A 134 -3.18 -9.31 10.05
N TYR A 135 -1.90 -9.01 10.29
CA TYR A 135 -0.83 -9.49 9.44
C TYR A 135 -0.83 -11.02 9.39
N ARG A 136 -0.50 -11.58 8.23
CA ARG A 136 -0.39 -13.04 8.05
C ARG A 136 1.03 -13.42 7.69
N GLU A 137 1.54 -14.45 8.35
CA GLU A 137 2.87 -15.00 8.10
C GLU A 137 3.03 -15.52 6.66
N GLU A 138 1.93 -15.94 6.01
CA GLU A 138 1.93 -16.33 4.60
C GLU A 138 2.31 -15.19 3.63
N TRP A 139 2.23 -13.92 4.08
CA TRP A 139 2.67 -12.77 3.30
C TRP A 139 4.17 -12.47 3.47
N ARG A 140 4.88 -13.20 4.34
CA ARG A 140 6.33 -13.12 4.47
C ARG A 140 6.96 -13.99 3.38
N LEU A 141 7.16 -13.38 2.20
CA LEU A 141 7.87 -13.98 1.06
C LEU A 141 9.38 -14.08 1.30
#